data_AF-T1CPX8-F1
#
_entry.id   AF-T1CPX8-F1
#
_cell.length_a   1.000
_cell.length_b   1.000
_cell.length_c   1.000
_cell.angle_alpha   90.00
_cell.angle_beta   90.00
_cell.angle_gamma   90.00
#
_symmetry.space_group_name_H-M   'P 1'
#
loop_
_entity.id
_entity.type
_entity.pdbx_description
1 polymer ?
#
loop_
_entity_poly.entity_id
_entity_poly.type
_entity_poly.pdbx_seq_one_letter_code
_entity_poly.pdbx_strand_id
1 'polypeptide(L)'
;MRRGLLIGRFQPFHRGHLAVLDGIRAAAPDTPLLVAIGTAEESYTWRNPFTAGERFEMIDRAARAANLSGVEIVPLPDIRRHAQWVAYAESMPPPVRARLLQ
;
A
#
# COMPACT_ATOMS: atom_id res chain seq x y z
N MET A 1 -10.54 -7.15 13.84
CA MET A 1 -9.92 -5.82 14.09
C MET A 1 -10.06 -4.97 12.83
N ARG A 2 -10.16 -3.65 12.96
CA ARG A 2 -10.20 -2.72 11.81
C ARG A 2 -8.76 -2.33 11.43
N ARG A 3 -8.50 -2.13 10.14
CA ARG A 3 -7.22 -1.72 9.58
C ARG A 3 -7.44 -0.65 8.52
N GLY A 4 -6.56 0.33 8.43
CA GLY A 4 -6.51 1.26 7.30
C GLY A 4 -5.91 0.57 6.07
N LEU A 5 -6.25 1.07 4.88
CA LEU A 5 -5.70 0.57 3.63
C LEU A 5 -5.27 1.76 2.75
N LEU A 6 -4.00 1.78 2.35
CA LEU A 6 -3.44 2.69 1.37
C LEU A 6 -2.92 1.87 0.19
N ILE A 7 -3.52 2.02 -0.99
CA ILE A 7 -3.11 1.28 -2.20
C ILE A 7 -2.43 2.25 -3.16
N GLY A 8 -1.31 1.82 -3.75
CA GLY A 8 -0.65 2.57 -4.81
C GLY A 8 0.39 1.74 -5.54
N ARG A 9 0.75 2.12 -6.78
CA ARG A 9 1.83 1.46 -7.52
C ARG A 9 3.21 1.77 -6.93
N PHE A 10 3.38 2.97 -6.39
CA PHE A 10 4.64 3.46 -5.81
C PHE A 10 5.85 3.32 -6.75
N GLN A 11 5.73 3.87 -7.96
CA GLN A 11 6.74 3.79 -9.03
C GLN A 11 7.38 5.17 -9.32
N PRO A 12 8.37 5.64 -8.53
CA PRO A 12 8.83 5.13 -7.23
C PRO A 12 7.96 5.63 -6.06
N PHE A 13 8.29 5.20 -4.84
CA PHE A 13 7.84 5.87 -3.64
C PHE A 13 8.51 7.26 -3.51
N HIS A 14 7.77 8.30 -3.13
CA HIS A 14 8.25 9.68 -3.14
C HIS A 14 7.64 10.49 -1.99
N ARG A 15 8.09 11.74 -1.82
CA ARG A 15 7.71 12.60 -0.66
C ARG A 15 6.20 12.81 -0.52
N GLY A 16 5.47 12.94 -1.63
CA GLY A 16 4.01 13.02 -1.59
C GLY A 16 3.34 11.78 -0.95
N HIS A 17 3.82 10.57 -1.27
CA HIS A 17 3.31 9.35 -0.65
C HIS A 17 3.65 9.29 0.84
N LEU A 18 4.86 9.71 1.22
CA LEU A 18 5.26 9.79 2.64
C LEU A 18 4.38 10.77 3.42
N ALA A 19 4.07 11.94 2.85
CA ALA A 19 3.19 12.93 3.50
C ALA A 19 1.77 12.39 3.73
N VAL A 20 1.23 11.63 2.77
CA VAL A 20 -0.06 10.95 2.94
C VAL A 20 0.03 9.87 4.02
N LEU A 21 1.09 9.07 4.00
CA LEU A 21 1.32 8.02 4.98
C LEU A 21 1.38 8.60 6.41
N ASP A 22 2.16 9.66 6.60
CA ASP A 22 2.29 10.39 7.87
C ASP A 22 0.94 10.97 8.33
N GLY A 23 0.21 11.63 7.42
CA GLY A 23 -1.13 12.16 7.72
C GLY A 23 -2.12 11.10 8.18
N ILE A 24 -2.11 9.91 7.56
CA ILE A 24 -2.96 8.78 7.99
C ILE A 24 -2.53 8.29 9.38
N ARG A 25 -1.22 8.16 9.64
CA ARG A 25 -0.72 7.72 10.95
C ARG A 25 -1.05 8.71 12.05
N ALA A 26 -0.98 10.01 11.77
CA ALA A 26 -1.39 11.06 12.71
C ALA A 26 -2.91 11.05 12.99
N ALA A 27 -3.73 10.80 11.97
CA ALA A 27 -5.19 10.78 12.11
C ALA A 27 -5.73 9.51 12.80
N ALA A 28 -5.02 8.39 12.73
CA ALA A 28 -5.47 7.10 13.26
C ALA A 28 -4.32 6.29 13.90
N PRO A 29 -3.65 6.80 14.95
CA PRO A 29 -2.44 6.20 15.53
C PRO A 29 -2.66 4.77 16.05
N ASP A 30 -3.85 4.47 16.57
CA ASP A 30 -4.17 3.15 17.13
C ASP A 30 -4.72 2.15 16.10
N THR A 31 -4.88 2.57 14.85
CA THR A 31 -5.35 1.70 13.76
C THR A 31 -4.17 1.22 12.92
N PRO A 32 -3.90 -0.10 12.83
CA PRO A 32 -2.87 -0.61 11.93
C PRO A 32 -3.16 -0.22 10.49
N LEU A 33 -2.13 0.20 9.76
CA LEU A 33 -2.24 0.62 8.36
C LEU A 33 -1.56 -0.40 7.45
N LEU A 34 -2.32 -0.91 6.48
CA LEU A 34 -1.79 -1.72 5.40
C LEU A 34 -1.48 -0.84 4.19
N VAL A 35 -0.23 -0.88 3.72
CA VAL A 35 0.22 -0.24 2.48
C VAL A 35 0.35 -1.32 1.40
N ALA A 36 -0.58 -1.34 0.46
CA ALA A 36 -0.63 -2.31 -0.61
C ALA A 36 0.06 -1.79 -1.87
N ILE A 37 1.15 -2.46 -2.27
CA ILE A 37 1.89 -2.20 -3.50
C ILE A 37 1.09 -2.80 -4.66
N GLY A 38 0.32 -1.96 -5.36
CA GLY A 38 -0.48 -2.32 -6.52
C GLY A 38 0.37 -2.64 -7.75
N THR A 39 -0.21 -3.40 -8.69
CA THR A 39 0.48 -3.89 -9.90
C THR A 39 1.82 -4.53 -9.52
N ALA A 40 1.79 -5.41 -8.53
CA ALA A 40 2.98 -6.00 -7.92
C ALA A 40 3.73 -6.96 -8.87
N GLU A 41 3.02 -7.55 -9.83
CA GLU A 41 3.52 -8.51 -10.81
C GLU A 41 4.31 -7.86 -11.96
N GLU A 42 4.15 -6.55 -12.20
CA GLU A 42 4.87 -5.85 -13.26
C GLU A 42 6.14 -5.16 -12.74
N SER A 43 7.19 -5.21 -13.56
CA SER A 43 8.48 -4.55 -13.34
C SER A 43 9.23 -4.39 -14.68
N TYR A 44 10.32 -3.63 -14.71
CA TYR A 44 11.16 -3.42 -15.89
C TYR A 44 10.42 -2.87 -17.12
N THR A 45 9.41 -2.01 -16.89
CA THR A 45 8.74 -1.24 -17.96
C THR A 45 8.86 0.25 -17.69
N TRP A 46 8.64 1.09 -18.71
CA TRP A 46 8.59 2.55 -18.54
C TRP A 46 7.55 3.00 -17.51
N ARG A 47 6.42 2.29 -17.42
CA ARG A 47 5.32 2.61 -16.50
C ARG A 47 5.52 2.05 -15.10
N ASN A 48 6.16 0.89 -15.01
CA ASN A 48 6.44 0.15 -13.79
C ASN A 48 7.92 -0.28 -13.79
N PRO A 49 8.85 0.65 -13.54
CA PRO A 49 10.29 0.38 -13.62
C PRO A 49 10.79 -0.50 -12.48
N PHE A 50 10.23 -0.38 -11.27
CA PHE A 50 10.67 -1.08 -10.07
C PHE A 50 9.84 -2.33 -9.79
N THR A 51 10.51 -3.39 -9.32
CA THR A 51 9.90 -4.60 -8.77
C THR A 51 9.09 -4.31 -7.51
N ALA A 52 8.19 -5.21 -7.13
CA ALA A 52 7.48 -5.08 -5.85
C ALA A 52 8.46 -5.07 -4.65
N GLY A 53 9.56 -5.82 -4.72
CA GLY A 53 10.59 -5.85 -3.68
C GLY A 53 11.36 -4.54 -3.53
N GLU A 54 11.77 -3.92 -4.64
CA GLU A 54 12.41 -2.60 -4.61
C GLU A 54 11.47 -1.53 -4.05
N ARG A 55 10.20 -1.58 -4.44
CA ARG A 55 9.17 -0.66 -3.92
C ARG A 55 8.91 -0.87 -2.44
N PHE A 56 8.86 -2.13 -1.99
CA PHE A 56 8.79 -2.47 -0.57
C PHE A 56 9.93 -1.82 0.20
N GLU A 57 11.17 -1.99 -0.28
CA GLU A 57 12.36 -1.43 0.36
C GLU A 57 12.31 0.10 0.44
N MET A 58 11.85 0.77 -0.62
CA MET A 58 11.67 2.22 -0.62
C MET A 58 10.65 2.67 0.43
N ILE A 59 9.52 1.96 0.56
CA ILE A 59 8.46 2.30 1.52
C ILE A 59 8.93 2.01 2.95
N ASP A 60 9.48 0.83 3.22
CA ASP A 60 9.95 0.42 4.55
C ASP A 60 11.02 1.37 5.07
N ARG A 61 12.03 1.69 4.25
CA ARG A 61 13.07 2.66 4.65
C ARG A 61 12.51 4.05 4.91
N ALA A 62 11.59 4.54 4.07
CA ALA A 62 10.99 5.85 4.26
C ALA A 62 10.14 5.92 5.53
N ALA A 63 9.33 4.88 5.79
CA ALA A 63 8.50 4.79 6.99
C ALA A 63 9.36 4.73 8.27
N ARG A 64 10.43 3.91 8.27
CA ARG A 64 11.38 3.82 9.39
C ARG A 64 12.11 5.14 9.62
N ALA A 65 12.60 5.79 8.56
CA ALA A 65 13.27 7.08 8.67
C ALA A 65 12.35 8.18 9.24
N ALA A 66 11.05 8.09 8.99
CA ALA A 66 10.03 8.97 9.55
C ALA A 66 9.52 8.52 10.93
N ASN A 67 10.06 7.44 11.51
CA ASN A 67 9.60 6.84 12.78
C ASN A 67 8.11 6.46 12.79
N LEU A 68 7.57 6.07 11.64
CA LEU A 68 6.19 5.63 11.52
C LEU A 68 6.05 4.17 11.95
N SER A 69 5.24 3.94 13.00
CA SER A 69 4.92 2.60 13.50
C SER A 69 3.51 2.17 13.06
N GLY A 70 3.24 0.86 13.15
CA GLY A 70 1.94 0.30 12.78
C GLY A 70 1.66 0.29 11.27
N VAL A 71 2.73 0.29 10.45
CA VAL A 71 2.65 0.18 8.99
C VAL A 71 3.06 -1.23 8.58
N GLU A 72 2.17 -1.96 7.90
CA GLU A 72 2.44 -3.25 7.27
C GLU A 72 2.43 -3.05 5.75
N ILE A 73 3.35 -3.65 5.02
CA ILE A 73 3.47 -3.46 3.56
C ILE A 73 3.26 -4.82 2.88
N VAL A 74 2.39 -4.86 1.87
CA VAL A 74 2.10 -6.10 1.13
C VAL A 74 2.05 -5.88 -0.39
N PRO A 75 2.48 -6.86 -1.19
CA PRO A 75 2.24 -6.83 -2.63
C PRO A 75 0.78 -7.15 -2.94
N LEU A 76 0.18 -6.40 -3.87
CA LEU A 76 -1.16 -6.63 -4.40
C LEU A 76 -1.09 -6.69 -5.93
N PRO A 77 -1.01 -7.90 -6.52
CA PRO A 77 -1.07 -8.07 -7.97
C PRO A 77 -2.40 -7.58 -8.55
N ASP A 78 -2.44 -7.17 -9.81
CA ASP A 78 -3.70 -6.82 -10.44
C ASP A 78 -4.48 -8.05 -10.93
N ILE A 79 -5.80 -7.97 -10.86
CA ILE A 79 -6.70 -8.86 -11.58
C ILE A 79 -7.39 -8.08 -12.68
N ARG A 80 -7.41 -8.62 -13.90
CA ARG A 80 -8.02 -7.99 -15.10
C ARG A 80 -9.56 -8.01 -15.07
N ARG A 81 -10.17 -7.81 -13.90
CA ARG A 81 -11.60 -7.83 -13.64
C ARG A 81 -11.94 -6.80 -12.56
N HIS A 82 -12.18 -5.56 -12.98
CA HIS A 82 -12.46 -4.44 -12.07
C HIS A 82 -13.61 -4.72 -11.09
N ALA A 83 -14.69 -5.35 -11.55
CA ALA A 83 -15.84 -5.71 -10.71
C ALA A 83 -15.49 -6.65 -9.54
N GLN A 84 -14.41 -7.42 -9.67
CA GLN A 84 -13.95 -8.35 -8.64
C GLN A 84 -12.75 -7.83 -7.85
N TRP A 85 -12.16 -6.71 -8.27
CA TRP A 85 -10.88 -6.22 -7.73
C TRP A 85 -10.97 -5.93 -6.23
N VAL A 86 -12.08 -5.34 -5.76
CA VAL A 86 -12.30 -5.06 -4.33
C VAL A 86 -12.35 -6.37 -3.53
N ALA A 87 -13.17 -7.33 -3.95
CA ALA A 87 -13.27 -8.62 -3.28
C ALA A 87 -11.93 -9.38 -3.25
N TYR A 88 -11.18 -9.29 -4.35
CA TYR A 88 -9.82 -9.83 -4.43
C TYR A 88 -8.87 -9.16 -3.44
N ALA A 89 -8.85 -7.82 -3.37
CA ALA A 89 -8.03 -7.08 -2.42
C ALA A 89 -8.41 -7.37 -0.96
N GLU A 90 -9.70 -7.52 -0.65
CA GLU A 90 -10.17 -7.89 0.70
C GLU A 90 -9.82 -9.35 1.07
N SER A 91 -9.70 -10.24 0.07
CA SER A 91 -9.28 -11.62 0.30
C SER A 91 -7.79 -11.78 0.58
N MET A 92 -6.98 -10.76 0.23
CA MET A 92 -5.53 -10.82 0.39
C MET A 92 -5.14 -10.67 1.86
N PRO A 93 -4.23 -11.51 2.36
CA PRO A 93 -3.72 -11.37 3.71
C PRO A 93 -2.75 -10.17 3.81
N PRO A 94 -2.72 -9.47 4.94
CA PRO A 94 -3.66 -9.59 6.06
C PRO A 94 -5.01 -8.94 5.71
N PRO A 95 -6.14 -9.50 6.17
CA PRO A 95 -7.45 -9.08 5.71
C PRO A 95 -7.74 -7.63 6.07
N VAL A 96 -8.21 -6.88 5.08
CA VAL A 96 -8.70 -5.50 5.20
C VAL A 96 -10.17 -5.49 4.84
N ARG A 97 -10.98 -4.72 5.59
CA ARG A 97 -12.36 -4.41 5.17
C ARG A 97 -12.32 -3.07 4.45
N ALA A 98 -12.41 -3.11 3.14
CA ALA A 98 -12.48 -1.92 2.31
C ALA A 98 -13.89 -1.34 2.41
N ARG A 99 -14.07 -0.34 3.28
CA ARG A 99 -15.28 0.49 3.22
C ARG A 99 -14.98 1.67 2.31
N LEU A 100 -15.52 1.65 1.10
CA LEU A 100 -15.60 2.86 0.28
C LEU A 100 -16.36 3.89 1.12
N LEU A 101 -15.68 4.97 1.51
CA LEU A 101 -16.34 6.13 2.08
C LEU A 101 -17.17 6.73 0.94
N GLN A 102 -18.50 6.56 1.01
CA GLN A 102 -19.47 7.36 0.26
C GLN A 102 -19.70 8.67 1.01
#